data_AF-A0AA43EYP3-F1
#
_entry.id   AF-A0AA43EYP3-F1
#
_cell.length_a   1.000
_cell.length_b   1.000
_cell.length_c   1.000
_cell.angle_alpha   90.00
_cell.angle_beta   90.00
_cell.angle_gamma   90.00
#
_symmetry.space_group_name_H-M   'P 1'
#
loop_
_entity.id
_entity.type
_entity.pdbx_description
1 polymer ?
#
loop_
_entity_poly.entity_id
_entity_poly.type
_entity_poly.pdbx_seq_one_letter_code
_entity_poly.pdbx_strand_id
1 'polypeptide(L)'
;MHDEKIRVRVTATGQTLDVVVFSKRPEVSTVVLGEGVHSMRCSLTPTRNGLAYAGSALGREIVYERSQAQVRADIEKLNPAVRGPRTR
;
A
#
# COMPACT_ATOMS: atom_id res chain seq x y z
N MET A 1 7.81 2.14 16.75
CA MET A 1 6.85 2.61 15.74
C MET A 1 7.65 2.90 14.49
N HIS A 2 7.60 2.00 13.50
CA HIS A 2 8.28 2.21 12.22
C HIS A 2 7.20 2.48 11.19
N ASP A 3 7.13 3.73 10.73
CA ASP A 3 6.28 4.12 9.62
C ASP A 3 6.82 3.47 8.34
N GLU A 4 6.13 2.45 7.85
CA GLU A 4 6.47 1.81 6.58
C GLU A 4 6.24 2.82 5.45
N LYS A 5 7.29 3.13 4.68
CA LYS A 5 7.18 3.97 3.48
C LYS A 5 7.23 3.11 2.23
N ILE A 6 6.32 3.39 1.29
CA ILE A 6 6.31 2.76 -0.02
C ILE A 6 6.37 3.82 -1.12
N ARG A 7 6.95 3.44 -2.26
CA ARG A 7 7.05 4.31 -3.42
C ARG A 7 5.87 4.07 -4.36
N VAL A 8 5.13 5.13 -4.67
CA VAL A 8 4.04 5.13 -5.65
C VAL A 8 4.42 5.99 -6.85
N ARG A 9 3.94 5.66 -8.04
CA ARG A 9 4.12 6.44 -9.26
C ARG A 9 2.83 7.16 -9.61
N VAL A 10 2.89 8.47 -9.82
CA VAL A 10 1.79 9.27 -10.37
C VAL A 10 1.73 9.01 -11.87
N THR A 11 0.63 8.48 -12.39
CA THR A 11 0.55 8.10 -13.81
C THR A 11 0.48 9.32 -14.73
N ALA A 12 -0.12 10.42 -14.26
CA ALA A 12 -0.23 11.66 -15.01
C ALA A 12 1.13 12.35 -15.28
N THR A 13 2.11 12.23 -14.38
CA THR A 13 3.41 12.92 -14.50
C THR A 13 4.60 11.97 -14.60
N GLY A 14 4.40 10.68 -14.33
CA GLY A 14 5.47 9.69 -14.19
C GLY A 14 6.32 9.86 -12.92
N GLN A 15 6.06 10.89 -12.10
CA GLN A 15 6.82 11.15 -10.88
C GLN A 15 6.56 10.06 -9.84
N THR A 16 7.61 9.66 -9.12
CA THR A 16 7.49 8.76 -7.98
C THR A 16 7.48 9.55 -6.67
N LEU A 17 6.63 9.13 -5.73
CA LEU A 17 6.45 9.73 -4.42
C LEU A 17 6.58 8.65 -3.35
N ASP A 18 7.21 8.97 -2.23
CA ASP A 18 7.22 8.11 -1.06
C ASP A 18 6.04 8.48 -0.15
N VAL A 19 5.23 7.47 0.20
CA VAL A 19 4.02 7.61 1.00
C VAL A 19 4.07 6.66 2.19
N VAL A 20 3.42 7.03 3.29
CA VAL A 20 3.40 6.21 4.51
C VAL A 20 2.26 5.21 4.43
N VAL A 21 2.50 3.95 4.76
CA VAL A 21 1.45 2.92 4.83
C VAL A 21 0.74 3.03 6.17
N PHE A 22 -0.55 3.33 6.11
CA PHE A 22 -1.41 3.35 7.29
C PHE A 22 -2.01 1.97 7.59
N SER A 23 -2.39 1.24 6.55
CA SER A 23 -2.94 -0.12 6.67
C SER A 23 -2.60 -0.93 5.43
N LYS A 24 -2.05 -2.12 5.63
CA LYS A 24 -1.61 -3.00 4.54
C LYS A 24 -2.50 -4.24 4.49
N ARG A 25 -3.31 -4.37 3.43
CA ARG A 25 -4.09 -5.59 3.16
C ARG A 25 -4.00 -5.92 1.67
N PRO A 26 -4.07 -7.21 1.30
CA PRO A 26 -3.97 -7.63 -0.09
C PRO A 26 -5.16 -7.14 -0.94
N GLU A 27 -6.32 -6.92 -0.33
CA GLU A 27 -7.54 -6.45 -1.02
C GLU A 27 -7.58 -4.93 -1.11
N VAL A 28 -7.10 -4.22 -0.08
CA VAL A 28 -7.00 -2.76 -0.07
C VAL A 28 -5.86 -2.32 0.83
N SER A 29 -4.97 -1.48 0.31
CA SER A 29 -3.89 -0.88 1.09
C SER A 29 -4.16 0.60 1.26
N THR A 30 -4.22 1.09 2.49
CA THR A 30 -4.41 2.51 2.79
C THR A 30 -3.07 3.16 3.04
N VAL A 31 -2.78 4.20 2.28
CA VAL A 31 -1.57 5.02 2.42
C VAL A 31 -1.94 6.43 2.84
N VAL A 32 -0.97 7.15 3.37
CA VAL A 32 -1.06 8.55 3.76
C VAL A 32 -0.06 9.35 2.92
N LEU A 33 -0.58 10.35 2.22
CA LEU A 33 0.19 11.32 1.47
C LEU A 33 0.30 12.62 2.26
N GLY A 34 1.51 13.17 2.32
CA GLY A 34 1.81 14.41 3.05
C GLY A 34 2.24 14.17 4.51
N GLU A 35 2.90 15.17 5.09
CA GLU A 35 3.38 15.17 6.47
C GLU A 35 2.58 16.18 7.30
N GLY A 36 2.15 15.82 8.51
CA GLY A 36 1.44 16.71 9.44
C GLY A 36 -0.07 16.86 9.18
N VAL A 37 -0.64 18.03 9.48
CA VAL A 37 -2.10 18.28 9.48
C VAL A 37 -2.76 18.22 8.09
N HIS A 38 -1.95 18.30 7.02
CA HIS A 38 -2.42 18.19 5.63
C HIS A 38 -2.27 16.77 5.08
N SER A 39 -2.14 15.77 5.95
CA SER A 39 -2.06 14.36 5.55
C SER A 39 -3.40 13.86 5.02
N MET A 40 -3.41 13.22 3.85
CA MET A 40 -4.61 12.61 3.27
C MET A 40 -4.45 11.10 3.16
N ARG A 41 -5.47 10.35 3.59
CA ARG A 41 -5.56 8.91 3.38
C ARG A 41 -6.05 8.61 1.96
N CYS A 42 -5.35 7.71 1.27
CA CYS A 42 -5.72 7.20 -0.03
C CYS A 42 -5.80 5.67 0.03
N SER A 43 -6.84 5.10 -0.56
CA SER A 43 -7.01 3.65 -0.68
C SER A 43 -6.49 3.19 -2.04
N LEU A 44 -5.59 2.22 -2.02
CA LEU A 44 -5.04 1.55 -3.18
C LEU A 44 -5.70 0.17 -3.31
N THR A 45 -6.29 -0.11 -4.47
CA THR A 45 -6.91 -1.41 -4.79
C THR A 45 -6.08 -2.15 -5.83
N PRO A 46 -6.00 -3.49 -5.77
CA PRO A 46 -5.26 -4.25 -6.76
C PRO A 46 -5.88 -4.03 -8.14
N THR A 47 -5.03 -3.81 -9.12
CA THR A 47 -5.40 -3.78 -10.54
C THR A 47 -5.98 -5.13 -10.96
N ARG A 48 -6.74 -5.18 -12.05
CA ARG A 48 -7.39 -6.41 -12.55
C ARG A 48 -6.41 -7.57 -12.77
N ASN A 49 -5.16 -7.28 -13.11
CA ASN A 49 -4.11 -8.29 -13.31
C ASN A 49 -3.34 -8.64 -12.02
N GLY A 50 -3.62 -7.99 -10.90
CA GLY A 50 -2.98 -8.26 -9.59
C GLY A 50 -1.49 -7.91 -9.51
N LEU A 51 -0.93 -7.21 -10.51
CA LEU A 51 0.50 -6.88 -10.60
C LEU A 51 0.87 -5.55 -9.94
N ALA A 52 -0.12 -4.70 -9.70
CA ALA A 52 0.04 -3.38 -9.09
C ALA A 52 -1.23 -3.02 -8.31
N TYR A 53 -1.13 -2.02 -7.45
CA TYR A 53 -2.28 -1.38 -6.82
C TYR A 53 -2.44 0.04 -7.36
N ALA A 54 -3.67 0.46 -7.63
CA ALA A 54 -3.99 1.79 -8.11
C ALA A 54 -4.94 2.49 -7.13
N GLY A 55 -4.84 3.81 -7.04
CA GLY A 55 -5.77 4.64 -6.30
C GLY A 55 -5.68 6.09 -6.74
N SER A 56 -6.55 6.92 -6.18
CA SER A 56 -6.62 8.34 -6.54
C SER A 56 -6.25 9.21 -5.36
N ALA A 57 -5.25 10.07 -5.56
CA ALA A 57 -4.82 11.07 -4.58
C ALA A 57 -4.79 12.45 -5.24
N LEU A 58 -5.39 13.45 -4.59
CA LEU A 58 -5.44 14.84 -5.10
C LEU A 58 -5.94 14.94 -6.56
N GLY A 59 -6.92 14.10 -6.94
CA GLY A 59 -7.46 14.07 -8.30
C GLY A 59 -6.55 13.43 -9.35
N ARG A 60 -5.47 12.76 -8.93
CA ARG A 60 -4.52 12.06 -9.81
C ARG A 60 -4.44 10.59 -9.45
N GLU A 61 -4.32 9.74 -10.47
CA GLU A 61 -4.06 8.33 -10.26
C GLU A 61 -2.61 8.10 -9.81
N ILE A 62 -2.46 7.31 -8.77
CA ILE A 62 -1.19 6.82 -8.23
C ILE A 62 -1.18 5.30 -8.28
N VAL A 63 -0.03 4.74 -8.64
CA VAL A 63 0.17 3.30 -8.80
C VAL A 63 1.32 2.84 -7.92
N TYR A 64 1.03 1.87 -7.06
CA TYR A 64 2.04 1.10 -6.35
C TYR A 64 2.38 -0.15 -7.15
N GLU A 65 3.60 -0.19 -7.69
CA GLU A 65 4.08 -1.28 -8.56
C GLU A 65 4.53 -2.51 -7.76
N ARG A 66 3.62 -3.05 -6.94
CA ARG A 66 3.78 -4.34 -6.28
C ARG A 66 2.60 -5.23 -6.56
N SER A 67 2.93 -6.49 -6.81
CA SER A 67 1.92 -7.53 -7.00
C SER A 67 1.25 -7.89 -5.67
N GLN A 68 0.00 -8.34 -5.76
CA GLN A 68 -0.76 -8.81 -4.61
C GLN A 68 -0.04 -9.94 -3.86
N ALA A 69 0.62 -10.84 -4.58
CA ALA A 69 1.42 -11.92 -3.98
C ALA A 69 2.61 -11.40 -3.17
N GLN A 70 3.31 -10.38 -3.66
CA GLN A 70 4.41 -9.74 -2.93
C GLN A 70 3.91 -9.02 -1.68
N VAL A 71 2.80 -8.28 -1.78
CA VAL A 71 2.21 -7.60 -0.61
C VAL A 71 1.77 -8.60 0.43
N ARG A 72 1.16 -9.72 0.02
CA ARG A 72 0.78 -10.82 0.93
C ARG A 72 1.99 -11.42 1.64
N ALA A 73 3.04 -11.76 0.89
CA ALA A 73 4.28 -12.30 1.44
C ALA A 73 4.96 -11.32 2.41
N ASP A 74 4.87 -10.02 2.13
CA ASP A 74 5.41 -8.97 2.98
C ASP A 74 4.63 -8.83 4.30
N ILE A 75 3.29 -8.85 4.24
CA ILE A 75 2.43 -8.94 5.43
C ILE A 75 2.76 -10.18 6.27
N GLU A 76 2.94 -11.34 5.61
CA GLU A 76 3.30 -12.60 6.29
C GLU A 76 4.68 -12.53 6.97
N LYS A 77 5.64 -11.78 6.41
CA LYS A 77 6.96 -11.56 7.03
C LYS A 77 6.90 -10.56 8.20
N LEU A 78 6.14 -9.48 8.05
CA LEU A 78 5.99 -8.45 9.08
C LEU A 78 5.15 -8.91 10.26
N ASN A 79 4.28 -9.91 10.06
CA ASN A 79 3.44 -10.47 11.10
C ASN A 79 3.74 -11.97 11.36
N PRO A 80 4.77 -12.29 12.15
CA PRO A 80 5.04 -13.68 12.57
C PRO A 80 3.91 -14.28 13.43
N ALA A 81 2.97 -13.48 13.95
CA ALA A 81 1.85 -13.97 14.77
C ALA A 81 0.71 -14.62 13.95
N VAL A 82 0.76 -14.58 12.61
CA VAL A 82 -0.13 -15.39 11.75
C VAL A 82 0.24 -16.89 11.80
N ARG A 83 1.40 -17.24 12.38
CA ARG A 83 1.82 -18.63 12.66
C ARG A 83 1.53 -19.08 14.10
N GLY A 84 0.39 -18.68 14.68
CA GLY A 84 -0.14 -19.29 15.90
C GLY A 84 -0.92 -20.58 15.60
N PRO A 85 -0.83 -21.63 16.43
CA PRO A 85 -1.36 -22.96 16.09
C PRO A 85 -2.87 -22.91 15.97
N ARG A 86 -3.42 -23.53 14.92
CA ARG A 86 -4.82 -23.96 14.93
C ARG A 86 -4.93 -25.06 15.98
N THR A 87 -5.17 -24.68 17.24
CA THR A 87 -5.63 -25.59 18.28
C THR A 87 -6.93 -26.23 17.77
N ARG A 88 -6.88 -27.55 17.62
CA ARG A 88 -8.01 -28.43 17.36
C ARG A 88 -8.66 -28.79 18.68
#